data_AF-A0A4S1ZFS0-F1
#
_entry.id   AF-A0A4S1ZFS0-F1
#
_cell.length_a   1.000
_cell.length_b   1.000
_cell.length_c   1.000
_cell.angle_alpha   90.00
_cell.angle_beta   90.00
_cell.angle_gamma   90.00
#
_symmetry.space_group_name_H-M   'P 1'
#
loop_
_entity.id
_entity.type
_entity.pdbx_description
1 polymer ?
#
loop_
_entity_poly.entity_id
_entity_poly.type
_entity_poly.pdbx_seq_one_letter_code
_entity_poly.pdbx_strand_id
1 'polypeptide(L)'
;MKNFILGIVSSLIASGLYWVLTSKLVWTYSMQLWIWLLLTLILYFAYKLWKYFMFQYKLHCVLSEYKEGSMGDSYLYTWEYKKSKGNYSVYGYEPYCIRLKYDVKENLSKSNTFICGHDVPEDTLKRFIQLNIVCMMNKKLQPTIFPTLEYLNYTQDSSKHGIIH
;
A
#
# COMPACT_ATOMS: atom_id res chain seq x y z
N MET A 1 -76.71 21.84 17.51
CA MET A 1 -76.15 21.54 16.17
C MET A 1 -74.98 22.45 15.77
N LYS A 2 -75.09 23.79 15.86
CA LYS A 2 -74.00 24.73 15.55
C LYS A 2 -72.65 24.44 16.26
N ASN A 3 -72.67 24.14 17.55
CA ASN A 3 -71.45 23.88 18.33
C ASN A 3 -70.74 22.56 17.96
N PHE A 4 -71.50 21.56 17.49
CA PHE A 4 -70.96 20.28 17.04
C PHE A 4 -70.24 20.43 15.68
N ILE A 5 -70.84 21.19 14.75
CA ILE A 5 -70.22 21.53 13.46
C ILE A 5 -68.96 22.36 13.67
N LEU A 6 -68.97 23.30 14.63
CA LEU A 6 -67.79 24.11 14.97
C LEU A 6 -66.62 23.24 15.47
N GLY A 7 -66.90 22.24 16.32
CA GLY A 7 -65.90 21.30 16.84
C GLY A 7 -65.28 20.41 15.76
N ILE A 8 -66.09 19.94 14.81
CA ILE A 8 -65.61 19.16 13.66
C ILE A 8 -64.71 20.01 12.76
N VAL A 9 -65.12 21.24 12.46
CA VAL A 9 -64.33 22.17 11.64
C VAL A 9 -63.00 22.52 12.33
N SER A 10 -63.00 22.78 13.65
CA SER A 10 -61.76 23.05 14.39
C SER A 10 -60.82 21.84 14.45
N SER A 11 -61.36 20.63 14.57
CA SER A 11 -60.58 19.38 14.58
C SER A 11 -59.94 19.11 13.22
N LEU A 12 -60.67 19.34 12.12
CA LEU A 12 -60.15 19.22 10.76
C LEU A 12 -59.05 20.24 10.46
N ILE A 13 -59.20 21.49 10.90
CA ILE A 13 -58.18 22.52 10.75
C ILE A 13 -56.93 22.18 11.57
N ALA A 14 -57.10 21.73 12.81
CA ALA A 14 -55.98 21.33 13.66
C ALA A 14 -55.23 20.10 13.09
N SER A 15 -55.95 19.12 12.56
CA SER A 15 -55.38 17.94 11.91
C SER A 15 -54.64 18.30 10.62
N GLY A 16 -55.20 19.18 9.79
CA GLY A 16 -54.55 19.69 8.59
C GLY A 16 -53.28 20.49 8.89
N LEU A 17 -53.31 21.37 9.91
CA LEU A 17 -52.13 22.11 10.36
C LEU A 17 -51.06 21.18 10.92
N TYR A 18 -51.45 20.19 11.73
CA TYR A 18 -50.52 19.20 12.28
C TYR A 18 -49.84 18.38 11.16
N TRP A 19 -50.60 17.93 10.16
CA TRP A 19 -50.08 17.20 9.01
C TRP A 19 -49.12 18.06 8.16
N VAL A 20 -49.46 19.33 7.92
CA VAL A 20 -48.59 20.25 7.16
C VAL A 20 -47.30 20.57 7.92
N LEU A 21 -47.39 20.80 9.24
CA LEU A 21 -46.20 21.04 10.08
C LEU A 21 -45.31 19.80 10.14
N THR A 22 -45.88 18.63 10.41
CA THR A 22 -45.11 17.38 10.52
C THR A 22 -44.53 16.96 9.17
N SER A 23 -45.27 17.03 8.07
CA SER A 23 -44.73 16.75 6.73
C SER A 23 -43.59 17.71 6.39
N LYS A 24 -43.75 19.02 6.59
CA LYS A 24 -42.69 19.98 6.31
C LYS A 24 -41.45 19.74 7.19
N LEU A 25 -41.61 19.45 8.48
CA LEU A 25 -40.50 19.12 9.38
C LEU A 25 -39.80 17.81 8.99
N VAL A 26 -40.56 16.73 8.75
CA VAL A 26 -40.03 15.42 8.36
C VAL A 26 -39.29 15.50 7.04
N TRP A 27 -39.85 16.18 6.03
CA TRP A 27 -39.19 16.34 4.73
C TRP A 27 -37.97 17.25 4.82
N THR A 28 -38.00 18.35 5.59
CA THR A 28 -36.85 19.26 5.72
C THR A 28 -35.70 18.59 6.49
N TYR A 29 -36.01 17.87 7.58
CA TYR A 29 -35.00 17.15 8.37
C TYR A 29 -34.46 15.92 7.62
N SER A 30 -35.32 15.20 6.89
CA SER A 30 -34.91 14.12 5.98
C SER A 30 -33.95 14.63 4.91
N MET A 31 -34.29 15.73 4.21
CA MET A 31 -33.42 16.32 3.18
C MET A 31 -32.08 16.81 3.75
N GLN A 32 -32.09 17.43 4.93
CA GLN A 32 -30.86 17.86 5.58
C GLN A 32 -29.93 16.68 5.91
N LEU A 33 -30.48 15.54 6.35
CA LEU A 33 -29.70 14.33 6.62
C LEU A 33 -29.09 13.74 5.34
N TRP A 34 -29.81 13.76 4.22
CA TRP A 34 -29.28 13.32 2.92
C TRP A 34 -28.12 14.21 2.45
N ILE A 35 -28.20 15.53 2.67
CA ILE A 35 -27.11 16.46 2.36
C ILE A 35 -25.86 16.13 3.19
N TRP A 36 -26.01 15.91 4.51
CA TRP A 36 -24.89 15.49 5.37
C TRP A 36 -24.32 14.13 4.99
N LEU A 37 -25.18 13.17 4.61
CA LEU A 37 -24.74 11.85 4.15
C LEU A 37 -23.93 11.97 2.85
N LEU A 38 -24.40 12.77 1.89
CA LEU A 38 -23.70 12.99 0.63
C LEU A 38 -22.36 13.70 0.85
N LEU A 39 -22.32 14.70 1.74
CA LEU A 39 -21.10 15.41 2.11
C LEU A 39 -20.06 14.48 2.76
N THR A 40 -20.47 13.66 3.73
CA THR A 40 -19.58 12.68 4.38
C THR A 40 -19.09 11.61 3.41
N LEU A 41 -19.93 11.19 2.46
CA LEU A 41 -19.55 10.27 1.39
C LEU A 41 -18.50 10.89 0.46
N ILE A 42 -18.67 12.14 0.02
CA ILE A 42 -17.66 12.86 -0.77
C ILE A 42 -16.33 12.96 -0.02
N LEU A 43 -16.37 13.38 1.25
CA LEU A 43 -15.17 13.50 2.08
C LEU A 43 -14.46 12.15 2.24
N TYR A 44 -15.22 11.07 2.44
CA TYR A 44 -14.68 9.71 2.51
C TYR A 44 -14.00 9.29 1.20
N PHE A 45 -14.63 9.55 0.05
CA PHE A 45 -14.04 9.27 -1.26
C PHE A 45 -12.78 10.10 -1.51
N ALA A 46 -12.80 11.40 -1.19
CA ALA A 46 -11.64 12.28 -1.29
C ALA A 46 -10.48 11.79 -0.42
N TYR A 47 -10.76 11.39 0.83
CA TYR A 47 -9.76 10.79 1.72
C TYR A 47 -9.17 9.49 1.14
N LYS A 48 -10.02 8.61 0.61
CA LYS A 48 -9.58 7.35 0.00
C LYS A 48 -8.72 7.57 -1.24
N LEU A 49 -9.10 8.53 -2.09
CA LEU A 49 -8.32 8.94 -3.26
C LEU A 49 -6.98 9.54 -2.85
N TRP A 50 -6.96 10.46 -1.90
CA TRP A 50 -5.73 11.05 -1.36
C TRP A 50 -4.78 9.97 -0.84
N LYS A 51 -5.29 9.03 -0.04
CA LYS A 51 -4.50 7.90 0.48
C LYS A 51 -3.95 7.02 -0.64
N TYR A 52 -4.73 6.79 -1.70
CA TYR A 52 -4.27 6.06 -2.87
C TYR A 52 -3.14 6.79 -3.61
N PHE A 53 -3.27 8.10 -3.85
CA PHE A 53 -2.22 8.90 -4.49
C PHE A 53 -0.94 8.92 -3.67
N MET A 54 -1.03 9.14 -2.35
CA MET A 54 0.11 9.08 -1.45
C MET A 54 0.81 7.72 -1.46
N PHE A 55 0.03 6.64 -1.52
CA PHE A 55 0.56 5.28 -1.64
C PHE A 55 1.31 5.09 -2.96
N GLN A 56 0.72 5.49 -4.09
CA GLN A 56 1.36 5.37 -5.41
C GLN A 56 2.63 6.21 -5.52
N TYR A 57 2.61 7.44 -4.98
CA TYR A 57 3.79 8.29 -4.92
C TYR A 57 4.92 7.63 -4.13
N LYS A 58 4.61 7.13 -2.92
CA LYS A 58 5.60 6.44 -2.10
C LYS A 58 6.16 5.19 -2.80
N LEU A 59 5.30 4.41 -3.44
CA LEU A 59 5.71 3.24 -4.21
C LEU A 59 6.66 3.63 -5.33
N HIS A 60 6.34 4.68 -6.08
CA HIS A 60 7.20 5.18 -7.14
C HIS A 60 8.58 5.62 -6.60
N CYS A 61 8.62 6.35 -5.49
CA CYS A 61 9.88 6.72 -4.84
C CYS A 61 10.71 5.48 -4.46
N VAL A 62 10.11 4.51 -3.77
CA VAL A 62 10.79 3.28 -3.35
C VAL A 62 11.32 2.50 -4.55
N LEU A 63 10.52 2.32 -5.60
CA LEU A 63 10.96 1.61 -6.82
C LEU A 63 12.01 2.40 -7.61
N SER A 64 12.03 3.73 -7.50
CA SER A 64 13.03 4.56 -8.17
C SER A 64 14.39 4.50 -7.47
N GLU A 65 14.38 4.42 -6.14
CA GLU A 65 15.56 4.45 -5.27
C GLU A 65 16.16 3.06 -5.05
N TYR A 66 15.30 2.05 -4.79
CA TYR A 66 15.74 0.70 -4.47
C TYR A 66 15.99 -0.13 -5.73
N LYS A 67 17.09 0.14 -6.44
CA LYS A 67 17.49 -0.57 -7.67
C LYS A 67 18.82 -1.32 -7.56
N GLU A 68 19.42 -1.30 -6.39
CA GLU A 68 20.69 -1.97 -6.12
C GLU A 68 20.74 -2.51 -4.69
N GLY A 69 21.52 -3.56 -4.49
CA GLY A 69 21.70 -4.18 -3.18
C GLY A 69 22.40 -5.54 -3.24
N SER A 70 22.80 -6.02 -2.07
CA SER A 70 23.38 -7.34 -1.84
C SER A 70 22.57 -8.09 -0.78
N MET A 71 22.76 -9.40 -0.71
CA MET A 71 22.13 -10.30 0.24
C MET A 71 23.23 -11.03 1.02
N GLY A 72 23.38 -10.71 2.30
CA GLY A 72 24.52 -11.19 3.10
C GLY A 72 25.85 -10.70 2.52
N ASP A 73 26.77 -11.63 2.26
CA ASP A 73 28.07 -11.36 1.62
C ASP A 73 28.07 -11.61 0.10
N SER A 74 26.88 -11.75 -0.52
CA SER A 74 26.77 -11.87 -1.97
C SER A 74 27.39 -10.68 -2.71
N TYR A 75 27.63 -10.87 -4.01
CA TYR A 75 27.95 -9.75 -4.88
C TYR A 75 26.87 -8.64 -4.85
N LEU A 76 27.27 -7.44 -5.27
CA LEU A 76 26.38 -6.32 -5.43
C LEU A 76 25.63 -6.43 -6.77
N TYR A 77 24.30 -6.47 -6.69
CA TYR A 77 23.42 -6.57 -7.85
C TYR A 77 22.72 -5.23 -8.13
N THR A 78 22.36 -5.04 -9.39
CA THR A 78 21.46 -3.99 -9.86
C THR A 78 20.28 -4.62 -10.59
N TRP A 79 19.13 -3.95 -10.56
CA TRP A 79 17.92 -4.42 -11.21
C TRP A 79 17.01 -3.26 -11.64
N GLU A 80 16.03 -3.59 -12.48
CA GLU A 80 14.98 -2.68 -12.92
C GLU A 80 13.60 -3.24 -12.53
N TYR A 81 12.55 -2.43 -12.66
CA TYR A 81 11.18 -2.83 -12.33
C TYR A 81 10.26 -2.79 -13.55
N LYS A 82 9.53 -3.87 -13.78
CA LYS A 82 8.50 -3.95 -14.81
C LYS A 82 7.14 -4.17 -14.17
N LYS A 83 6.07 -3.72 -14.82
CA LYS A 83 4.71 -4.08 -14.40
C LYS A 83 4.49 -5.56 -14.66
N SER A 84 4.02 -6.29 -13.65
CA SER A 84 3.83 -7.74 -13.73
C SER A 84 2.75 -8.21 -12.75
N LYS A 85 2.13 -9.35 -13.08
CA LYS A 85 1.25 -10.11 -12.19
C LYS A 85 1.86 -11.47 -11.81
N GLY A 86 3.16 -11.65 -12.06
CA GLY A 86 3.89 -12.87 -11.75
C GLY A 86 4.04 -13.11 -10.25
N ASN A 87 4.60 -14.27 -9.91
CA ASN A 87 4.80 -14.72 -8.52
C ASN A 87 5.69 -13.76 -7.72
N TYR A 88 6.61 -13.05 -8.40
CA TYR A 88 7.51 -12.08 -7.80
C TYR A 88 6.99 -10.63 -7.85
N SER A 89 5.70 -10.43 -8.18
CA SER A 89 5.10 -9.09 -8.22
C SER A 89 4.77 -8.57 -6.81
N VAL A 90 5.21 -7.34 -6.51
CA VAL A 90 4.85 -6.57 -5.32
C VAL A 90 4.25 -5.25 -5.75
N TYR A 91 3.03 -4.99 -5.29
CA TYR A 91 2.24 -3.81 -5.67
C TYR A 91 2.11 -3.61 -7.19
N GLY A 92 2.14 -4.70 -7.96
CA GLY A 92 2.03 -4.70 -9.42
C GLY A 92 3.36 -4.58 -10.17
N TYR A 93 4.49 -4.57 -9.47
CA TYR A 93 5.83 -4.45 -10.04
C TYR A 93 6.70 -5.64 -9.66
N GLU A 94 7.51 -6.11 -10.60
CA GLU A 94 8.43 -7.22 -10.41
C GLU A 94 9.85 -6.79 -10.80
N PRO A 95 10.87 -7.13 -9.99
CA PRO A 95 12.26 -6.92 -10.37
C PRO A 95 12.62 -7.80 -11.57
N TYR A 96 13.26 -7.19 -12.56
CA TYR A 96 13.75 -7.85 -13.76
C TYR A 96 15.12 -7.29 -14.13
N CYS A 97 15.77 -7.92 -15.11
CA CYS A 97 17.10 -7.49 -15.58
C CYS A 97 18.13 -7.44 -14.43
N ILE A 98 18.07 -8.44 -13.54
CA ILE A 98 18.97 -8.53 -12.39
C ILE A 98 20.36 -8.86 -12.90
N ARG A 99 21.35 -8.02 -12.59
CA ARG A 99 22.73 -8.15 -13.08
C ARG A 99 23.72 -7.82 -11.98
N LEU A 100 24.91 -8.39 -12.06
CA LEU A 100 26.06 -7.93 -11.27
C LEU A 100 26.40 -6.49 -11.64
N LYS A 101 26.69 -5.66 -10.64
CA LYS A 101 27.15 -4.29 -10.86
C LYS A 101 28.45 -4.31 -11.68
N TYR A 102 28.58 -3.35 -12.61
CA TYR A 102 29.66 -3.33 -13.61
C TYR A 102 31.05 -3.47 -12.98
N ASP A 103 31.31 -2.77 -11.88
CA ASP A 103 32.60 -2.81 -11.18
C ASP A 103 32.92 -4.21 -10.64
N VAL A 104 31.92 -4.92 -10.11
CA VAL A 104 32.08 -6.31 -9.63
C VAL A 104 32.36 -7.23 -10.81
N LYS A 105 31.61 -7.08 -11.91
CA LYS A 105 31.78 -7.88 -13.12
C LYS A 105 33.15 -7.66 -13.77
N GLU A 106 33.61 -6.40 -13.83
CA GLU A 106 34.92 -6.04 -14.39
C GLU A 106 36.04 -6.63 -13.52
N ASN A 107 35.94 -6.49 -12.21
CA ASN A 107 36.94 -7.06 -11.31
C ASN A 107 36.96 -8.59 -11.39
N LEU A 108 35.80 -9.27 -11.51
CA LEU A 108 35.72 -10.73 -11.67
C LEU A 108 36.41 -11.21 -12.96
N SER A 109 36.47 -10.35 -13.98
CA SER A 109 37.11 -10.67 -15.27
C SER A 109 38.64 -10.54 -15.26
N LYS A 110 39.23 -9.94 -14.22
CA LYS A 110 40.68 -9.73 -14.10
C LYS A 110 41.32 -10.90 -13.37
N SER A 111 42.36 -11.51 -13.96
CA SER A 111 42.92 -12.79 -13.52
C SER A 111 43.65 -12.78 -12.16
N ASN A 112 43.71 -11.66 -11.44
CA ASN A 112 44.41 -11.52 -10.15
C ASN A 112 43.66 -10.61 -9.15
N THR A 113 42.34 -10.44 -9.32
CA THR A 113 41.54 -9.61 -8.42
C THR A 113 40.69 -10.51 -7.53
N PHE A 114 40.98 -10.50 -6.22
CA PHE A 114 40.17 -11.22 -5.24
C PHE A 114 38.94 -10.39 -4.90
N ILE A 115 37.76 -10.97 -5.09
CA ILE A 115 36.48 -10.34 -4.77
C ILE A 115 35.74 -11.30 -3.86
N CYS A 116 35.46 -10.83 -2.64
CA CYS A 116 34.63 -11.57 -1.71
C CYS A 116 33.17 -11.58 -2.19
N GLY A 117 32.53 -12.72 -2.03
CA GLY A 117 31.11 -12.93 -2.27
C GLY A 117 30.80 -14.01 -3.27
N HIS A 118 29.53 -14.40 -3.32
CA HIS A 118 29.03 -15.48 -4.16
C HIS A 118 27.82 -15.04 -5.00
N ASP A 119 27.54 -15.85 -6.01
CA ASP A 119 26.35 -15.71 -6.84
C ASP A 119 25.12 -16.23 -6.09
N VAL A 120 24.00 -15.52 -6.21
CA VAL A 120 22.73 -15.88 -5.55
C VAL A 120 21.70 -16.19 -6.64
N PRO A 121 20.96 -17.31 -6.53
CA PRO A 121 19.92 -17.64 -7.50
C PRO A 121 18.94 -16.49 -7.70
N GLU A 122 18.61 -16.19 -8.96
CA GLU A 122 17.77 -15.04 -9.32
C GLU A 122 16.43 -15.03 -8.57
N ASP A 123 15.79 -16.20 -8.42
CA ASP A 123 14.52 -16.35 -7.70
C ASP A 123 14.61 -15.98 -6.21
N THR A 124 15.75 -16.28 -5.58
CA THR A 124 16.03 -15.89 -4.20
C THR A 124 16.22 -14.37 -4.12
N LEU A 125 16.97 -13.79 -5.05
CA LEU A 125 17.18 -12.34 -5.09
C LEU A 125 15.87 -11.59 -5.33
N LYS A 126 15.03 -12.07 -6.26
CA LYS A 126 13.69 -11.52 -6.49
C LYS A 126 12.87 -11.53 -5.22
N ARG A 127 12.84 -12.65 -4.49
CA ARG A 127 12.08 -12.76 -3.25
C ARG A 127 12.62 -11.87 -2.14
N PHE A 128 13.93 -11.73 -2.04
CA PHE A 128 14.58 -10.80 -1.13
C PHE A 128 14.21 -9.34 -1.44
N ILE A 129 14.28 -8.94 -2.71
CA ILE A 129 13.88 -7.60 -3.18
C ILE A 129 12.40 -7.35 -2.86
N GLN A 130 11.52 -8.31 -3.12
CA GLN A 130 10.10 -8.21 -2.79
C GLN A 130 9.87 -7.91 -1.30
N LEU A 131 10.51 -8.66 -0.40
CA LEU A 131 10.37 -8.48 1.04
C LEU A 131 10.88 -7.10 1.48
N ASN A 132 11.99 -6.63 0.91
CA ASN A 132 12.51 -5.29 1.16
C ASN A 132 11.53 -4.19 0.72
N ILE A 133 10.92 -4.30 -0.47
CA ILE A 133 9.90 -3.33 -0.93
C ILE A 133 8.72 -3.28 0.04
N VAL A 134 8.22 -4.43 0.50
CA VAL A 134 7.12 -4.47 1.48
C VAL A 134 7.54 -3.81 2.80
N CYS A 135 8.76 -4.07 3.26
CA CYS A 135 9.36 -3.48 4.46
C CYS A 135 9.45 -1.94 4.35
N MET A 136 9.91 -1.42 3.22
CA MET A 136 10.02 0.03 2.95
C MET A 136 8.63 0.69 2.80
N MET A 137 7.69 0.00 2.18
CA MET A 137 6.34 0.52 1.95
C MET A 137 5.49 0.53 3.22
N ASN A 138 5.59 -0.50 4.05
CA ASN A 138 4.71 -0.68 5.20
C ASN A 138 5.48 -0.89 6.52
N LYS A 139 5.66 0.20 7.27
CA LYS A 139 6.28 0.20 8.60
C LYS A 139 5.62 -0.78 9.58
N LYS A 140 4.31 -1.03 9.47
CA LYS A 140 3.61 -1.95 10.37
C LYS A 140 3.97 -3.41 10.15
N LEU A 141 4.41 -3.78 8.95
CA LEU A 141 4.82 -5.14 8.62
C LEU A 141 6.31 -5.38 8.91
N GLN A 142 7.09 -4.34 9.21
CA GLN A 142 8.51 -4.46 9.51
C GLN A 142 8.79 -5.46 10.64
N PRO A 143 8.10 -5.44 11.80
CA PRO A 143 8.40 -6.38 12.88
C PRO A 143 8.25 -7.85 12.47
N THR A 144 7.41 -8.15 11.47
CA THR A 144 7.20 -9.50 10.95
C THR A 144 8.20 -9.87 9.86
N ILE A 145 8.56 -8.91 9.00
CA ILE A 145 9.41 -9.16 7.83
C ILE A 145 10.90 -9.09 8.18
N PHE A 146 11.28 -8.19 9.09
CA PHE A 146 12.68 -7.94 9.43
C PHE A 146 13.43 -9.20 9.90
N PRO A 147 12.87 -10.05 10.79
CA PRO A 147 13.53 -11.30 11.17
C PRO A 147 13.75 -12.24 9.98
N THR A 148 12.84 -12.24 9.00
CA THR A 148 12.99 -13.05 7.78
C THR A 148 14.11 -12.50 6.90
N LEU A 149 14.20 -11.18 6.75
CA LEU A 149 15.30 -10.53 6.01
C LEU A 149 16.66 -10.75 6.68
N GLU A 150 16.72 -10.67 8.01
CA GLU A 150 17.93 -10.98 8.79
C GLU A 150 18.34 -12.44 8.63
N TYR A 151 17.38 -13.36 8.72
CA TYR A 151 17.66 -14.78 8.49
C TYR A 151 18.16 -15.05 7.07
N LEU A 152 17.52 -14.46 6.06
CA LEU A 152 17.94 -14.57 4.66
C LEU A 152 19.37 -14.04 4.46
N ASN A 153 19.66 -12.85 5.00
CA ASN A 153 21.02 -12.30 4.98
C ASN A 153 22.01 -13.21 5.71
N TYR A 154 21.65 -13.74 6.88
CA TYR A 154 22.49 -14.67 7.63
C TYR A 154 22.77 -15.94 6.83
N THR A 155 21.78 -16.56 6.17
CA THR A 155 21.98 -17.76 5.36
C THR A 155 22.87 -17.54 4.14
N GLN A 156 22.91 -16.32 3.63
CA GLN A 156 23.77 -15.90 2.53
C GLN A 156 25.00 -15.14 3.02
N ASP A 157 25.42 -15.33 4.27
CA ASP A 157 26.64 -14.74 4.82
C ASP A 157 27.62 -15.87 5.11
N SER A 158 28.42 -16.21 4.11
CA SER A 158 29.32 -17.36 4.17
C SER A 158 30.41 -17.23 5.24
N SER A 159 30.77 -15.99 5.61
CA SER A 159 31.66 -15.69 6.73
C SER A 159 31.10 -16.17 8.08
N LYS A 160 29.77 -16.05 8.27
CA LYS A 160 29.10 -16.48 9.50
C LYS A 160 28.93 -17.99 9.64
N HIS A 161 29.07 -18.72 8.53
CA HIS A 161 29.03 -20.18 8.50
C HIS A 161 30.43 -20.82 8.52
N GLY A 162 31.50 -20.01 8.57
CA GLY A 162 32.88 -20.52 8.55
C GLY A 162 33.24 -21.22 7.23
N ILE A 163 32.55 -20.89 6.15
CA ILE A 163 32.77 -21.49 4.82
C ILE A 163 33.95 -20.81 4.11
N ILE A 164 34.16 -19.51 4.38
CA ILE A 164 35.30 -18.75 3.91
C ILE A 164 36.24 -18.48 5.09
N HIS A 165 37.48 -18.96 4.97
CA HIS A 165 38.60 -18.75 5.88
C HIS A 165 39.64 -17.84 5.22
#